data_AF-A0A7V5KHL6-F1
#
_entry.id   AF-A0A7V5KHL6-F1
#
_cell.length_a   1.000
_cell.length_b   1.000
_cell.length_c   1.000
_cell.angle_alpha   90.00
_cell.angle_beta   90.00
_cell.angle_gamma   90.00
#
_symmetry.space_group_name_H-M   'P 1'
#
loop_
_entity.id
_entity.type
_entity.pdbx_description
1 polymer ?
#
loop_
_entity_poly.entity_id
_entity_poly.type
_entity_poly.pdbx_seq_one_letter_code
_entity_poly.pdbx_strand_id
1 'polypeptide(L)'
;MSAIFSLLLLLSQYCYGAEQFTLQTKPLDIASPNNPCLYDIDADQRYEVIISGVKGDVAAYELPSLKPVWHCHIPTQGLSEPAVGDLLGTGVPILVMGSMSGKVFFYYAGSGHVLDEFDLGKAIAVAPTIVPNDSTTSPPCDGVALCDVDGGIHYLRFEDGKVREIFTIPNWIQTSANERVELGRVNLPPSVGDIDGDKSPEIIVGTALGKVVAVSVKDPKHRLVWHAPQG
;
A
#
# COMPACT_ATOMS: atom_id res chain seq x y z
N MET A 1 11.32 79.48 -17.30
CA MET A 1 12.70 79.05 -17.02
C MET A 1 12.70 78.37 -15.66
N SER A 2 13.08 77.11 -15.46
CA SER A 2 13.58 76.04 -16.30
C SER A 2 13.61 74.75 -15.45
N ALA A 3 13.20 73.61 -16.04
CA ALA A 3 13.58 72.20 -15.81
C ALA A 3 13.74 71.67 -14.35
N ILE A 4 12.98 70.69 -13.83
CA ILE A 4 12.78 69.28 -14.25
C ILE A 4 14.09 68.57 -14.60
N PHE A 5 14.63 67.77 -13.67
CA PHE A 5 15.42 66.59 -14.00
C PHE A 5 14.92 65.39 -13.21
N SER A 6 14.45 64.42 -13.99
CA SER A 6 13.87 63.15 -13.61
C SER A 6 14.90 62.21 -12.99
N LEU A 7 14.50 61.44 -11.97
CA LEU A 7 15.04 60.11 -11.77
C LEU A 7 13.87 59.12 -11.78
N LEU A 8 13.59 58.60 -12.98
CA LEU A 8 12.85 57.36 -13.14
C LEU A 8 13.67 56.25 -12.46
N LEU A 9 13.19 55.71 -11.34
CA LEU A 9 13.40 54.30 -11.06
C LEU A 9 12.15 53.55 -11.53
N LEU A 10 12.21 53.07 -12.77
CA LEU A 10 11.43 51.93 -13.23
C LEU A 10 11.87 50.72 -12.41
N LEU A 11 11.27 50.51 -11.24
CA LEU A 11 11.23 49.19 -10.63
C LEU A 11 10.14 48.42 -11.36
N SER A 12 10.60 47.66 -12.35
CA SER A 12 9.87 46.65 -13.09
C SER A 12 8.94 45.85 -12.18
N GLN A 13 7.68 45.77 -12.62
CA GLN A 13 6.66 44.84 -12.16
C GLN A 13 7.22 43.42 -12.09
N TYR A 14 7.61 42.98 -10.90
CA TYR A 14 7.62 41.57 -10.54
C TYR A 14 6.90 41.43 -9.21
N CYS A 15 5.64 41.88 -9.19
CA CYS A 15 4.68 41.33 -8.25
C CYS A 15 4.46 39.88 -8.69
N TYR A 16 5.25 38.96 -8.15
CA TYR A 16 4.84 37.56 -8.10
C TYR A 16 3.47 37.56 -7.41
N GLY A 17 2.42 37.26 -8.18
CA GLY A 17 1.09 37.09 -7.61
C GLY A 17 1.19 36.03 -6.53
N ALA A 18 0.92 36.40 -5.27
CA ALA A 18 0.81 35.42 -4.21
C ALA A 18 -0.29 34.44 -4.63
N GLU A 19 0.04 33.17 -4.79
CA GLU A 19 -0.96 32.14 -5.04
C GLU A 19 -1.96 32.18 -3.89
N GLN A 20 -3.21 32.52 -4.20
CA GLN A 20 -4.30 32.42 -3.24
C GLN A 20 -4.75 30.97 -3.24
N PHE A 21 -4.44 30.24 -2.16
CA PHE A 21 -5.04 28.95 -1.90
C PHE A 21 -6.22 29.09 -0.95
N THR A 22 -7.26 28.30 -1.17
CA THR A 22 -8.35 28.14 -0.22
C THR A 22 -8.09 26.88 0.60
N LEU A 23 -8.04 27.03 1.92
CA LEU A 23 -7.88 25.91 2.85
C LEU A 23 -9.24 25.57 3.47
N GLN A 24 -9.65 24.30 3.38
CA GLN A 24 -10.76 23.74 4.16
C GLN A 24 -10.19 22.69 5.11
N THR A 25 -10.51 22.79 6.40
CA THR A 25 -10.02 21.87 7.43
C THR A 25 -11.17 21.21 8.16
N LYS A 26 -11.07 19.91 8.41
CA LYS A 26 -11.99 19.15 9.25
C LYS A 26 -11.18 18.22 10.17
N PRO A 27 -11.47 18.17 11.48
CA PRO A 27 -10.84 17.19 12.35
C PRO A 27 -11.33 15.78 11.98
N LEU A 28 -10.41 14.81 12.01
CA LEU A 28 -10.71 13.39 11.87
C LEU A 28 -10.55 12.72 13.23
N ASP A 29 -11.46 11.79 13.55
CA ASP A 29 -11.41 11.00 14.78
C ASP A 29 -10.60 9.71 14.56
N ILE A 30 -9.35 9.89 14.12
CA ILE A 30 -8.40 8.80 13.86
C ILE A 30 -7.06 9.19 14.49
N ALA A 31 -6.66 8.45 15.52
CA ALA A 31 -5.40 8.70 16.20
C ALA A 31 -4.22 8.15 15.38
N SER A 32 -3.23 9.02 15.09
CA SER A 32 -2.02 8.65 14.31
C SER A 32 -2.38 8.00 12.97
N PRO A 33 -2.99 8.77 12.04
CA PRO A 33 -3.42 8.23 10.76
C PRO A 33 -2.22 7.76 9.93
N ASN A 34 -2.36 6.61 9.31
CA ASN A 34 -1.45 6.11 8.29
C ASN A 34 -1.71 6.81 6.95
N ASN A 35 -0.94 6.47 5.90
CA ASN A 35 -1.24 6.98 4.56
C ASN A 35 -2.66 6.58 4.12
N PRO A 36 -3.41 7.51 3.51
CA PRO A 36 -4.76 7.23 3.04
C PRO A 36 -4.75 6.35 1.77
N CYS A 37 -5.84 5.62 1.55
CA CYS A 37 -6.15 4.97 0.28
C CYS A 37 -7.36 5.65 -0.37
N LEU A 38 -7.32 5.84 -1.68
CA LEU A 38 -8.47 6.29 -2.46
C LEU A 38 -9.05 5.12 -3.24
N TYR A 39 -10.35 4.89 -3.14
CA TYR A 39 -11.04 3.84 -3.88
C TYR A 39 -12.52 4.20 -4.03
N ASP A 40 -13.11 3.84 -5.17
CA ASP A 40 -14.57 3.95 -5.38
C ASP A 40 -15.23 2.75 -4.70
N ILE A 41 -15.65 2.94 -3.45
CA ILE A 41 -16.08 1.83 -2.60
C ILE A 41 -17.57 1.51 -2.72
N ASP A 42 -18.34 2.37 -3.38
CA ASP A 42 -19.79 2.21 -3.59
C ASP A 42 -20.21 2.18 -5.08
N ALA A 43 -19.25 2.20 -5.99
CA ALA A 43 -19.41 2.13 -7.45
C ALA A 43 -20.17 3.32 -8.05
N ASP A 44 -20.07 4.50 -7.44
CA ASP A 44 -20.68 5.73 -7.93
C ASP A 44 -19.78 6.54 -8.90
N GLN A 45 -18.59 6.01 -9.23
CA GLN A 45 -17.54 6.63 -10.04
C GLN A 45 -16.86 7.85 -9.39
N ARG A 46 -16.96 8.00 -8.08
CA ARG A 46 -16.18 8.93 -7.27
C ARG A 46 -15.33 8.15 -6.29
N TYR A 47 -14.25 8.78 -5.86
CA TYR A 47 -13.35 8.18 -4.88
C TYR A 47 -13.75 8.60 -3.47
N GLU A 48 -13.86 7.62 -2.59
CA GLU A 48 -13.83 7.82 -1.15
C GLU A 48 -12.39 7.76 -0.67
N VAL A 49 -12.14 8.34 0.50
CA VAL A 49 -10.86 8.16 1.21
C VAL A 49 -11.04 7.22 2.38
N ILE A 50 -10.19 6.19 2.45
CA ILE A 50 -10.09 5.27 3.57
C ILE A 50 -8.82 5.59 4.35
N ILE A 51 -8.96 5.71 5.67
CA ILE A 51 -7.86 6.02 6.57
C ILE A 51 -7.87 5.00 7.70
N SER A 52 -6.72 4.39 7.95
CA SER A 52 -6.47 3.58 9.14
C SER A 52 -5.60 4.37 10.13
N GLY A 53 -5.77 4.13 11.42
CA GLY A 53 -4.92 4.65 12.49
C GLY A 53 -4.16 3.52 13.16
N VAL A 54 -2.94 3.82 13.62
CA VAL A 54 -2.04 2.85 14.28
C VAL A 54 -2.70 2.14 15.48
N LYS A 55 -3.72 2.78 16.11
CA LYS A 55 -4.46 2.23 17.26
C LYS A 55 -5.69 1.38 16.91
N GLY A 56 -5.92 1.10 15.62
CA GLY A 56 -6.98 0.19 15.17
C GLY A 56 -8.24 0.87 14.64
N ASP A 57 -8.34 2.20 14.70
CA ASP A 57 -9.45 2.93 14.10
C ASP A 57 -9.35 2.93 12.57
N VAL A 58 -10.44 2.63 11.88
CA VAL A 58 -10.50 2.64 10.42
C VAL A 58 -11.82 3.28 9.98
N ALA A 59 -11.75 4.24 9.06
CA ALA A 59 -12.95 4.89 8.55
C ALA A 59 -12.83 5.23 7.07
N ALA A 60 -13.99 5.29 6.40
CA ALA A 60 -14.13 5.82 5.06
C ALA A 60 -14.92 7.13 5.06
N TYR A 61 -14.55 8.03 4.17
CA TYR A 61 -15.19 9.34 4.02
C TYR A 61 -15.45 9.68 2.55
N GLU A 62 -16.59 10.30 2.29
CA GLU A 62 -16.91 10.91 1.00
C GLU A 62 -15.94 12.08 0.73
N LEU A 63 -15.48 12.21 -0.52
CA LEU A 63 -14.73 13.40 -0.95
C LEU A 63 -15.60 14.35 -1.79
N PRO A 64 -15.34 15.68 -1.73
CA PRO A 64 -14.36 16.37 -0.90
C PRO A 64 -14.89 16.74 0.51
N SER A 65 -16.12 16.35 0.87
CA SER A 65 -16.80 16.82 2.10
C SER A 65 -16.26 16.22 3.41
N LEU A 66 -15.51 15.12 3.31
CA LEU A 66 -15.08 14.27 4.43
C LEU A 66 -16.26 13.82 5.30
N LYS A 67 -17.45 13.65 4.72
CA LYS A 67 -18.60 13.08 5.43
C LYS A 67 -18.32 11.59 5.70
N PRO A 68 -18.45 11.11 6.95
CA PRO A 68 -18.20 9.70 7.25
C PRO A 68 -19.20 8.81 6.50
N VAL A 69 -18.67 7.78 5.83
CA VAL A 69 -19.47 6.68 5.25
C VAL A 69 -19.67 5.62 6.34
N TRP A 70 -18.57 5.15 6.92
CA TRP A 70 -18.53 4.20 8.04
C TRP A 70 -17.25 4.41 8.87
N HIS A 71 -17.27 3.89 10.09
CA HIS A 71 -16.13 3.88 11.01
C HIS A 71 -16.23 2.60 11.86
N CYS A 72 -15.13 1.86 11.95
CA CYS A 72 -15.00 0.70 12.83
C CYS A 72 -13.68 0.73 13.62
N HIS A 73 -13.63 -0.08 14.67
CA HIS A 73 -12.44 -0.27 15.49
C HIS A 73 -12.00 -1.73 15.46
N ILE A 74 -10.76 -1.97 15.04
CA ILE A 74 -10.12 -3.28 15.04
C ILE A 74 -9.28 -3.38 16.32
N PRO A 75 -9.51 -4.38 17.19
CA PRO A 75 -8.80 -4.50 18.46
C PRO A 75 -7.37 -5.01 18.27
N THR A 76 -6.52 -4.16 17.69
CA THR A 76 -5.12 -4.44 17.36
C THR A 76 -4.24 -3.22 17.60
N GLN A 77 -2.93 -3.38 17.45
CA GLN A 77 -1.94 -2.31 17.59
C GLN A 77 -0.99 -2.35 16.40
N GLY A 78 -0.56 -1.18 15.94
CA GLY A 78 0.34 -1.10 14.80
C GLY A 78 -0.34 -1.52 13.50
N LEU A 79 -1.61 -1.15 13.31
CA LEU A 79 -2.32 -1.36 12.06
C LEU A 79 -1.61 -0.56 10.94
N SER A 80 -1.37 -1.19 9.79
CA SER A 80 -0.69 -0.55 8.66
C SER A 80 -1.66 0.24 7.76
N GLU A 81 -1.10 0.90 6.74
CA GLU A 81 -1.87 1.57 5.70
C GLU A 81 -2.87 0.62 5.02
N PRO A 82 -4.06 1.13 4.62
CA PRO A 82 -5.04 0.36 3.85
C PRO A 82 -4.59 0.12 2.40
N ALA A 83 -4.88 -1.07 1.88
CA ALA A 83 -4.86 -1.38 0.45
C ALA A 83 -6.22 -1.97 0.02
N VAL A 84 -6.69 -1.66 -1.18
CA VAL A 84 -8.05 -2.06 -1.64
C VAL A 84 -7.99 -2.66 -3.04
N GLY A 85 -8.64 -3.82 -3.24
CA GLY A 85 -8.71 -4.51 -4.53
C GLY A 85 -9.85 -5.55 -4.60
N ASP A 86 -10.06 -6.18 -5.76
CA ASP A 86 -11.08 -7.21 -5.95
C ASP A 86 -10.53 -8.61 -5.65
N LEU A 87 -10.41 -8.91 -4.35
CA LEU A 87 -9.81 -10.17 -3.88
C LEU A 87 -10.72 -11.39 -4.04
N LEU A 88 -12.01 -11.18 -4.32
CA LEU A 88 -12.99 -12.26 -4.51
C LEU A 88 -13.37 -12.49 -5.98
N GLY A 89 -12.95 -11.60 -6.88
CA GLY A 89 -13.31 -11.64 -8.31
C GLY A 89 -14.79 -11.33 -8.55
N THR A 90 -15.38 -10.49 -7.69
CA THR A 90 -16.82 -10.17 -7.68
C THR A 90 -17.10 -8.73 -8.10
N GLY A 91 -16.06 -7.90 -8.24
CA GLY A 91 -16.16 -6.45 -8.36
C GLY A 91 -16.42 -5.72 -7.04
N VAL A 92 -16.67 -6.44 -5.93
CA VAL A 92 -16.84 -5.82 -4.61
C VAL A 92 -15.46 -5.56 -3.99
N PRO A 93 -15.12 -4.30 -3.66
CA PRO A 93 -13.81 -3.96 -3.15
C PRO A 93 -13.57 -4.46 -1.73
N ILE A 94 -12.42 -5.11 -1.54
CA ILE A 94 -11.96 -5.63 -0.25
C ILE A 94 -10.76 -4.80 0.22
N LEU A 95 -10.90 -4.26 1.42
CA LEU A 95 -9.88 -3.57 2.18
C LEU A 95 -8.98 -4.57 2.91
N VAL A 96 -7.66 -4.36 2.83
CA VAL A 96 -6.63 -5.16 3.47
C VAL A 96 -5.72 -4.28 4.32
N MET A 97 -5.44 -4.72 5.53
CA MET A 97 -4.46 -4.08 6.43
C MET A 97 -3.67 -5.15 7.18
N GLY A 98 -2.38 -4.90 7.39
CA GLY A 98 -1.53 -5.71 8.27
C GLY A 98 -1.48 -5.12 9.68
N SER A 99 -0.95 -5.89 10.62
CA SER A 99 -0.74 -5.41 11.99
C SER A 99 0.55 -5.92 12.61
N MET A 100 1.09 -5.15 13.55
CA MET A 100 2.18 -5.58 14.43
C MET A 100 1.81 -6.77 15.33
N SER A 101 0.52 -7.13 15.46
CA SER A 101 0.10 -8.38 16.11
C SER A 101 0.33 -9.63 15.25
N GLY A 102 0.78 -9.46 14.01
CA GLY A 102 0.97 -10.54 13.03
C GLY A 102 -0.30 -11.05 12.38
N LYS A 103 -1.37 -10.24 12.43
CA LYS A 103 -2.64 -10.52 11.79
C LYS A 103 -2.81 -9.67 10.53
N VAL A 104 -3.50 -10.23 9.55
CA VAL A 104 -3.97 -9.54 8.34
C VAL A 104 -5.49 -9.48 8.39
N PHE A 105 -6.03 -8.29 8.18
CA PHE A 105 -7.45 -7.99 8.29
C PHE A 105 -8.04 -7.74 6.91
N PHE A 106 -9.14 -8.43 6.60
CA PHE A 106 -9.89 -8.28 5.35
C PHE A 106 -11.30 -7.79 5.65
N TYR A 107 -11.68 -6.66 5.06
CA TYR A 107 -12.95 -5.98 5.32
C TYR A 107 -13.61 -5.60 3.99
N TYR A 108 -14.94 -5.61 3.92
CA TYR A 108 -15.65 -5.04 2.79
C TYR A 108 -15.47 -3.52 2.79
N ALA A 109 -14.80 -2.96 1.78
CA ALA A 109 -14.42 -1.56 1.75
C ALA A 109 -15.65 -0.62 1.75
N GLY A 110 -16.76 -1.03 1.13
CA GLY A 110 -17.99 -0.23 1.09
C GLY A 110 -18.77 -0.15 2.41
N SER A 111 -18.54 -1.06 3.36
CA SER A 111 -19.32 -1.12 4.62
C SER A 111 -18.49 -1.12 5.90
N GLY A 112 -17.19 -1.39 5.83
CA GLY A 112 -16.35 -1.59 7.02
C GLY A 112 -16.71 -2.84 7.82
N HIS A 113 -17.45 -3.79 7.24
CA HIS A 113 -17.71 -5.10 7.85
C HIS A 113 -16.57 -6.07 7.60
N VAL A 114 -16.27 -6.90 8.60
CA VAL A 114 -15.25 -7.95 8.50
C VAL A 114 -15.64 -8.99 7.45
N LEU A 115 -14.67 -9.35 6.62
CA LEU A 115 -14.75 -10.47 5.67
C LEU A 115 -13.99 -11.67 6.22
N ASP A 116 -12.71 -11.51 6.57
CA ASP A 116 -11.84 -12.58 7.07
C ASP A 116 -10.67 -12.01 7.90
N GLU A 117 -9.99 -12.89 8.63
CA GLU A 117 -8.75 -12.59 9.35
C GLU A 117 -7.74 -13.72 9.13
N PHE A 118 -6.51 -13.37 8.78
CA PHE A 118 -5.42 -14.33 8.65
C PHE A 118 -4.38 -14.11 9.74
N ASP A 119 -4.00 -15.18 10.43
CA ASP A 119 -2.89 -15.17 11.36
C ASP A 119 -1.60 -15.55 10.62
N LEU A 120 -0.79 -14.54 10.26
CA LEU A 120 0.51 -14.75 9.66
C LEU A 120 1.53 -15.23 10.71
N GLY A 121 1.26 -15.02 12.00
CA GLY A 121 2.15 -15.32 13.12
C GLY A 121 3.37 -14.40 13.23
N LYS A 122 3.49 -13.41 12.34
CA LYS A 122 4.62 -12.49 12.27
C LYS A 122 4.15 -11.07 12.02
N ALA A 123 4.67 -10.13 12.81
CA ALA A 123 4.31 -8.73 12.74
C ALA A 123 4.49 -8.17 11.32
N ILE A 124 3.55 -7.31 10.91
CA ILE A 124 3.55 -6.64 9.62
C ILE A 124 3.63 -5.14 9.91
N ALA A 125 4.76 -4.53 9.57
CA ALA A 125 5.03 -3.12 9.85
C ALA A 125 4.89 -2.22 8.62
N VAL A 126 4.70 -2.81 7.43
CA VAL A 126 4.58 -2.10 6.15
C VAL A 126 3.23 -2.41 5.50
N ALA A 127 2.74 -1.49 4.69
CA ALA A 127 1.47 -1.67 3.98
C ALA A 127 1.44 -2.95 3.13
N PRO A 128 0.29 -3.65 3.06
CA PRO A 128 0.02 -4.60 1.98
C PRO A 128 0.06 -3.93 0.62
N THR A 129 0.25 -4.72 -0.43
CA THR A 129 0.10 -4.29 -1.82
C THR A 129 -0.82 -5.26 -2.54
N ILE A 130 -1.82 -4.72 -3.24
CA ILE A 130 -2.68 -5.52 -4.11
C ILE A 130 -1.87 -5.96 -5.31
N VAL A 131 -1.91 -7.25 -5.60
CA VAL A 131 -1.27 -7.86 -6.77
C VAL A 131 -2.36 -8.09 -7.80
N PRO A 132 -2.43 -7.29 -8.88
CA PRO A 132 -3.44 -7.46 -9.91
C PRO A 132 -3.29 -8.83 -10.55
N ASN A 133 -4.39 -9.58 -10.70
CA ASN A 133 -4.32 -10.89 -11.34
C ASN A 133 -5.11 -10.90 -12.65
N ASP A 134 -4.37 -11.04 -13.74
CA ASP A 134 -4.93 -11.20 -15.07
C ASP A 134 -5.18 -12.69 -15.37
N SER A 135 -6.45 -13.01 -15.59
CA SER A 135 -7.05 -14.16 -16.34
C SER A 135 -6.68 -15.61 -16.02
N THR A 136 -5.71 -15.91 -15.14
CA THR A 136 -5.33 -17.31 -14.84
C THR A 136 -6.22 -18.00 -13.79
N THR A 137 -7.07 -17.25 -13.09
CA THR A 137 -8.07 -17.81 -12.17
C THR A 137 -9.50 -17.59 -12.63
N SER A 138 -10.41 -18.44 -12.14
CA SER A 138 -11.84 -18.36 -12.43
C SER A 138 -12.64 -18.32 -11.12
N PRO A 139 -13.23 -17.18 -10.75
CA PRO A 139 -13.09 -15.87 -11.40
C PRO A 139 -11.67 -15.30 -11.27
N PRO A 140 -11.24 -14.40 -12.17
CA PRO A 140 -10.06 -13.59 -11.97
C PRO A 140 -10.23 -12.78 -10.68
N CYS A 141 -9.28 -12.88 -9.76
CA CYS A 141 -9.29 -12.12 -8.51
C CYS A 141 -7.87 -11.74 -8.13
N ASP A 142 -7.74 -10.56 -7.56
CA ASP A 142 -6.47 -10.00 -7.10
C ASP A 142 -5.88 -10.83 -5.95
N GLY A 143 -4.56 -10.75 -5.77
CA GLY A 143 -3.85 -11.27 -4.61
C GLY A 143 -3.33 -10.16 -3.71
N VAL A 144 -2.66 -10.55 -2.63
CA VAL A 144 -2.04 -9.61 -1.68
C VAL A 144 -0.59 -9.97 -1.44
N ALA A 145 0.31 -9.02 -1.66
CA ALA A 145 1.70 -9.09 -1.25
C ALA A 145 1.90 -8.40 0.10
N LEU A 146 2.62 -9.05 1.01
CA LEU A 146 2.96 -8.54 2.35
C LEU A 146 4.44 -8.76 2.62
N CYS A 147 5.01 -7.93 3.48
CA CYS A 147 6.32 -8.20 4.07
C CYS A 147 6.25 -8.20 5.59
N ASP A 148 6.78 -9.27 6.19
CA ASP A 148 6.89 -9.38 7.64
C ASP A 148 8.09 -8.58 8.20
N VAL A 149 8.13 -8.37 9.51
CA VAL A 149 9.23 -7.65 10.18
C VAL A 149 10.61 -8.32 10.06
N ASP A 150 10.64 -9.62 9.77
CA ASP A 150 11.86 -10.40 9.55
C ASP A 150 12.37 -10.24 8.11
N GLY A 151 11.62 -9.60 7.21
CA GLY A 151 11.93 -9.47 5.78
C GLY A 151 11.42 -10.61 4.91
N GLY A 152 10.54 -11.48 5.44
CA GLY A 152 9.81 -12.47 4.65
C GLY A 152 8.83 -11.80 3.69
N ILE A 153 8.70 -12.33 2.46
CA ILE A 153 7.74 -11.88 1.46
C ILE A 153 6.63 -12.91 1.36
N HIS A 154 5.39 -12.51 1.58
CA HIS A 154 4.23 -13.40 1.60
C HIS A 154 3.29 -13.03 0.47
N TYR A 155 2.70 -14.04 -0.16
CA TYR A 155 1.64 -13.87 -1.15
C TYR A 155 0.39 -14.61 -0.70
N LEU A 156 -0.67 -13.85 -0.42
CA LEU A 156 -1.96 -14.35 0.04
C LEU A 156 -3.02 -14.22 -1.05
N ARG A 157 -3.99 -15.14 -1.05
CA ARG A 157 -5.16 -15.10 -1.94
C ARG A 157 -6.39 -15.66 -1.25
N PHE A 158 -7.57 -15.30 -1.74
CA PHE A 158 -8.78 -16.05 -1.41
C PHE A 158 -8.89 -17.29 -2.30
N GLU A 159 -8.99 -18.46 -1.66
CA GLU A 159 -9.31 -19.74 -2.28
C GLU A 159 -10.49 -20.36 -1.54
N ASP A 160 -11.52 -20.77 -2.28
CA ASP A 160 -12.75 -21.37 -1.72
C ASP A 160 -13.41 -20.47 -0.64
N GLY A 161 -13.35 -19.14 -0.83
CA GLY A 161 -13.94 -18.16 0.08
C GLY A 161 -13.16 -17.94 1.38
N LYS A 162 -11.92 -18.42 1.49
CA LYS A 162 -11.03 -18.16 2.63
C LYS A 162 -9.67 -17.68 2.18
N VAL A 163 -9.06 -16.80 2.97
CA VAL A 163 -7.67 -16.42 2.74
C VAL A 163 -6.71 -17.58 2.99
N ARG A 164 -5.73 -17.75 2.10
CA ARG A 164 -4.62 -18.71 2.20
C ARG A 164 -3.32 -18.05 1.82
N GLU A 165 -2.23 -18.49 2.46
CA GLU A 165 -0.88 -18.21 2.00
C GLU A 165 -0.51 -19.17 0.86
N ILE A 166 -0.26 -18.61 -0.32
CA ILE A 166 0.14 -19.37 -1.50
C ILE A 166 1.63 -19.71 -1.43
N PHE A 167 2.45 -18.73 -1.03
CA PHE A 167 3.86 -18.95 -0.73
C PHE A 167 4.41 -17.91 0.23
N THR A 168 5.54 -18.26 0.84
CA THR A 168 6.43 -17.36 1.58
C THR A 168 7.86 -17.48 1.05
N ILE A 169 8.52 -16.34 0.88
CA ILE A 169 9.94 -16.24 0.54
C ILE A 169 10.67 -15.82 1.81
N PRO A 170 11.60 -16.66 2.31
CA PRO A 170 12.35 -16.30 3.51
C PRO A 170 13.34 -15.17 3.21
N ASN A 171 13.75 -14.44 4.24
CA ASN A 171 14.74 -13.35 4.19
C ASN A 171 16.19 -13.83 3.93
N TRP A 172 16.40 -14.90 3.17
CA TRP A 172 17.74 -15.38 2.84
C TRP A 172 17.73 -16.15 1.52
N ILE A 173 18.91 -16.23 0.91
CA ILE A 173 19.20 -17.09 -0.24
C ILE A 173 20.40 -17.97 0.05
N GLN A 174 20.44 -19.12 -0.62
CA GLN A 174 21.61 -19.98 -0.63
C GLN A 174 22.44 -19.72 -1.88
N THR A 175 23.73 -19.49 -1.73
CA THR A 175 24.64 -19.33 -2.86
C THR A 175 25.03 -20.69 -3.43
N SER A 176 25.65 -20.69 -4.63
CA SER A 176 26.25 -21.89 -5.22
C SER A 176 27.37 -22.50 -4.37
N ALA A 177 27.96 -21.72 -3.45
CA ALA A 177 28.95 -22.19 -2.48
C ALA A 177 28.31 -22.76 -1.19
N ASN A 178 26.99 -22.95 -1.17
CA ASN A 178 26.23 -23.45 -0.02
C ASN A 178 26.23 -22.49 1.18
N GLU A 179 26.48 -21.20 0.96
CA GLU A 179 26.46 -20.17 2.00
C GLU A 179 25.05 -19.55 2.10
N ARG A 180 24.63 -19.23 3.32
CA ARG A 180 23.38 -18.50 3.57
C ARG A 180 23.65 -17.01 3.61
N VAL A 181 23.00 -16.26 2.72
CA VAL A 181 23.09 -14.81 2.64
C VAL A 181 21.73 -14.21 2.99
N GLU A 182 21.69 -13.41 4.04
CA GLU A 182 20.49 -12.68 4.45
C GLU A 182 20.18 -11.55 3.45
N LEU A 183 18.90 -11.38 3.13
CA LEU A 183 18.47 -10.36 2.16
C LEU A 183 18.30 -9.00 2.84
N GLY A 184 17.90 -8.96 4.11
CA GLY A 184 17.68 -7.76 4.92
C GLY A 184 16.19 -7.44 5.09
N ARG A 185 15.86 -6.68 6.14
CA ARG A 185 14.49 -6.24 6.42
C ARG A 185 13.90 -5.45 5.25
N VAL A 186 12.60 -5.61 5.02
CA VAL A 186 11.83 -4.78 4.08
C VAL A 186 11.18 -3.64 4.87
N ASN A 187 11.49 -2.40 4.50
CA ASN A 187 11.02 -1.21 5.23
C ASN A 187 9.97 -0.40 4.45
N LEU A 188 9.67 -0.80 3.22
CA LEU A 188 8.71 -0.13 2.34
C LEU A 188 7.75 -1.18 1.76
N PRO A 189 6.51 -0.78 1.42
CA PRO A 189 5.59 -1.67 0.74
C PRO A 189 6.19 -2.26 -0.55
N PRO A 190 5.85 -3.51 -0.90
CA PRO A 190 6.23 -4.09 -2.18
C PRO A 190 5.76 -3.25 -3.37
N SER A 191 6.47 -3.34 -4.49
CA SER A 191 5.98 -2.91 -5.80
C SER A 191 5.59 -4.13 -6.61
N VAL A 192 4.58 -3.99 -7.47
CA VAL A 192 4.06 -5.11 -8.27
C VAL A 192 3.98 -4.71 -9.75
N GLY A 193 4.29 -5.64 -10.63
CA GLY A 193 4.18 -5.45 -12.07
C GLY A 193 4.82 -6.58 -12.85
N ASP A 194 4.32 -6.81 -14.06
CA ASP A 194 4.93 -7.73 -15.01
C ASP A 194 6.22 -7.09 -15.57
N ILE A 195 7.38 -7.65 -15.20
CA ILE A 195 8.68 -7.12 -15.59
C ILE A 195 9.35 -7.90 -16.72
N ASP A 196 8.80 -9.05 -17.11
CA ASP A 196 9.39 -9.92 -18.13
C ASP A 196 8.47 -10.19 -19.34
N GLY A 197 7.24 -9.70 -19.29
CA GLY A 197 6.24 -9.75 -20.34
C GLY A 197 5.43 -11.05 -20.39
N ASP A 198 5.47 -11.89 -19.34
CA ASP A 198 4.73 -13.16 -19.29
C ASP A 198 3.25 -13.02 -18.88
N LYS A 199 2.79 -11.79 -18.60
CA LYS A 199 1.45 -11.41 -18.13
C LYS A 199 1.11 -11.87 -16.70
N SER A 200 2.09 -12.35 -15.95
CA SER A 200 2.01 -12.53 -14.51
C SER A 200 2.82 -11.42 -13.84
N PRO A 201 2.33 -10.81 -12.75
CA PRO A 201 3.13 -9.80 -12.05
C PRO A 201 4.23 -10.44 -11.19
N GLU A 202 5.35 -9.73 -11.07
CA GLU A 202 6.35 -9.95 -10.05
C GLU A 202 6.11 -9.04 -8.84
N ILE A 203 6.41 -9.56 -7.64
CA ILE A 203 6.51 -8.80 -6.41
C ILE A 203 7.97 -8.37 -6.24
N ILE A 204 8.20 -7.05 -6.13
CA ILE A 204 9.54 -6.46 -6.01
C ILE A 204 9.67 -5.74 -4.67
N VAL A 205 10.72 -6.05 -3.92
CA VAL A 205 11.00 -5.41 -2.62
C VAL A 205 12.44 -4.91 -2.57
N GLY A 206 12.63 -3.75 -1.94
CA GLY A 206 13.94 -3.25 -1.54
C GLY A 206 14.22 -3.58 -0.08
N THR A 207 15.44 -4.00 0.23
CA THR A 207 15.84 -4.40 1.59
C THR A 207 16.85 -3.43 2.21
N ALA A 208 16.91 -3.44 3.54
CA ALA A 208 17.86 -2.66 4.32
C ALA A 208 19.34 -3.03 4.09
N LEU A 209 19.62 -4.18 3.45
CA LEU A 209 20.98 -4.61 3.09
C LEU A 209 21.30 -4.35 1.61
N GLY A 210 20.61 -3.39 1.00
CA GLY A 210 20.85 -2.97 -0.38
C GLY A 210 20.59 -4.09 -1.39
N LYS A 211 19.64 -4.99 -1.09
CA LYS A 211 19.16 -5.99 -2.05
C LYS A 211 17.84 -5.51 -2.64
N VAL A 212 17.65 -5.75 -3.92
CA VAL A 212 16.33 -5.66 -4.57
C VAL A 212 15.98 -7.07 -4.99
N VAL A 213 14.82 -7.57 -4.55
CA VAL A 213 14.38 -8.95 -4.78
C VAL A 213 13.10 -8.90 -5.59
N ALA A 214 13.06 -9.57 -6.73
CA ALA A 214 11.84 -9.83 -7.49
C ALA A 214 11.45 -11.31 -7.43
N VAL A 215 10.16 -11.55 -7.24
CA VAL A 215 9.56 -12.88 -7.10
C VAL A 215 8.33 -12.96 -7.98
N SER A 216 8.32 -13.89 -8.95
CA SER A 216 7.13 -14.14 -9.75
C SER A 216 6.05 -14.81 -8.91
N VAL A 217 4.79 -14.37 -9.02
CA VAL A 217 3.69 -15.04 -8.32
C VAL A 217 3.35 -16.41 -8.89
N LYS A 218 3.76 -16.69 -10.13
CA LYS A 218 3.54 -17.95 -10.84
C LYS A 218 4.69 -18.94 -10.65
N ASP A 219 5.94 -18.45 -10.57
CA ASP A 219 7.11 -19.25 -10.26
C ASP A 219 7.97 -18.62 -9.15
N PRO A 220 7.56 -18.73 -7.87
CA PRO A 220 8.29 -18.13 -6.74
C PRO A 220 9.68 -18.76 -6.48
N LYS A 221 10.05 -19.81 -7.23
CA LYS A 221 11.39 -20.42 -7.17
C LYS A 221 12.38 -19.67 -8.06
N HIS A 222 11.92 -19.05 -9.15
CA HIS A 222 12.73 -18.13 -9.93
C HIS A 222 12.69 -16.74 -9.30
N ARG A 223 13.85 -16.31 -8.80
CA ARG A 223 14.01 -15.05 -8.09
C ARG A 223 15.15 -14.28 -8.71
N LEU A 224 14.93 -12.98 -8.91
CA LEU A 224 15.98 -12.07 -9.31
C LEU A 224 16.43 -11.32 -8.06
N VAL A 225 17.75 -11.25 -7.85
CA VAL A 225 18.34 -10.49 -6.75
C VAL A 225 19.35 -9.52 -7.34
N TRP A 226 19.08 -8.23 -7.22
CA TRP A 226 20.01 -7.17 -7.59
C TRP A 226 20.66 -6.58 -6.35
N HIS A 227 21.85 -6.00 -6.54
CA HIS A 227 22.66 -5.43 -5.47
C HIS A 227 22.84 -3.92 -5.71
N ALA A 228 22.38 -3.12 -4.77
CA ALA A 228 22.68 -1.70 -4.70
C ALA A 228 23.88 -1.45 -3.77
N PRO A 229 24.69 -0.41 -4.01
CA PRO A 229 25.70 0.04 -3.06
C PRO A 229 25.06 0.35 -1.70
N GLN A 230 25.71 -0.05 -0.61
CA GLN A 230 25.36 0.45 0.72
C GLN A 230 26.16 1.73 0.97
N GLY A 231 25.48 2.80 1.37
CA GLY A 231 26.09 4.06 1.77
C GLY A 231 26.69 4.01 3.16
#